data_AF-A0A6P1DID8-F1
#
_entry.id   AF-A0A6P1DID8-F1
#
_cell.length_a   1.000
_cell.length_b   1.000
_cell.length_c   1.000
_cell.angle_alpha   90.00
_cell.angle_beta   90.00
_cell.angle_gamma   90.00
#
_symmetry.space_group_name_H-M   'P 1'
#
loop_
_entity.id
_entity.type
_entity.pdbx_description
1 polymer ?
#
loop_
_entity_poly.entity_id
_entity_poly.type
_entity_poly.pdbx_seq_one_letter_code
_entity_poly.pdbx_strand_id
1 'polypeptide(L)'
;MWKFKILMIRALSIGIIALCNTVYANFHMHSLSSAISENTLQKDDEKPIKIVKDSTSIYVEYLEVGNIKNQLKQLAKYNVNVTPNARITQFRNNLYQVVISEIDRGDYTEINGELEYLSEGSSCITLRIILPLNGHKWKWFSGLEKSDIMRMDSTYNDTVEISTVLPPDGAFNGQTLADGGYGDPVGQGSMSFYPLCAVSIDHKGEGLGIDMSLPVVYRLSAEINKGLIAEFDFATSPLTEKFPNRAFFKLSHFNFNANWGMRAALEKYYTIYPESFKKRVVTEGIWLPFTALRSIPDWEDFGFAFHETSWNNSDEMNGKPLPNIISDKGTGVLSFQYTEPWDIQLPIFTKDIDYEALISDKMIPSEHLKYIKSSATEDKNGLWQTRRLETPWFSSGWAMSITTNCDPDLEGYNRYQYVRQDEIEPAKNECGWYLF
;
A
#
# COMPACT_ATOMS: atom_id res chain seq x y z
N MET A 1 -14.33 29.41 -30.31
CA MET A 1 -14.68 28.17 -29.59
C MET A 1 -13.90 26.92 -30.03
N TRP A 2 -13.21 26.88 -31.19
CA TRP A 2 -12.39 25.72 -31.60
C TRP A 2 -10.93 25.71 -31.09
N LYS A 3 -10.42 26.81 -30.51
CA LYS A 3 -9.04 26.89 -29.99
C LYS A 3 -8.85 26.38 -28.55
N PHE A 4 -9.93 26.15 -27.79
CA PHE A 4 -9.84 25.71 -26.39
C PHE A 4 -9.77 24.18 -26.23
N LYS A 5 -10.37 23.40 -27.14
CA LYS A 5 -10.36 21.92 -27.07
C LYS A 5 -9.01 21.28 -27.45
N ILE A 6 -8.20 21.93 -28.30
CA ILE A 6 -6.85 21.44 -28.68
C ILE A 6 -5.82 21.67 -27.56
N LEU A 7 -6.08 22.60 -26.62
CA LEU A 7 -5.17 22.86 -25.50
C LEU A 7 -5.18 21.73 -24.47
N MET A 8 -6.30 21.02 -24.32
CA MET A 8 -6.48 19.95 -23.33
C MET A 8 -5.70 18.69 -23.70
N ILE A 9 -5.60 18.36 -24.99
CA ILE A 9 -4.80 17.23 -25.49
C ILE A 9 -3.29 17.55 -25.43
N ARG A 10 -2.89 18.82 -25.63
CA ARG A 10 -1.49 19.25 -25.46
C ARG A 10 -1.04 19.31 -24.00
N ALA A 11 -1.90 19.67 -23.05
CA ALA A 11 -1.55 19.71 -21.63
C ALA A 11 -1.26 18.30 -21.07
N LEU A 12 -2.05 17.29 -21.46
CA LEU A 12 -1.82 15.88 -21.09
C LEU A 12 -0.55 15.29 -21.74
N SER A 13 -0.22 15.70 -22.97
CA SER A 13 0.99 15.22 -23.68
C SER A 13 2.28 15.88 -23.18
N ILE A 14 2.24 17.16 -22.77
CA ILE A 14 3.42 17.90 -22.29
C ILE A 14 3.73 17.57 -20.83
N GLY A 15 2.72 17.27 -19.99
CA GLY A 15 2.92 16.81 -18.61
C GLY A 15 3.69 15.49 -18.52
N ILE A 16 3.42 14.55 -19.44
CA ILE A 16 4.11 13.25 -19.49
C ILE A 16 5.56 13.38 -20.01
N ILE A 17 5.82 14.32 -20.93
CA ILE A 17 7.18 14.58 -21.46
C ILE A 17 8.03 15.42 -20.47
N ALA A 18 7.42 16.31 -19.68
CA ALA A 18 8.12 17.11 -18.68
C ALA A 18 8.56 16.28 -17.45
N LEU A 19 7.80 15.25 -17.06
CA LEU A 19 8.24 14.30 -16.04
C LEU A 19 9.40 13.38 -16.51
N CYS A 20 9.46 13.03 -17.80
CA CYS A 20 10.58 12.25 -18.33
C CYS A 20 11.90 13.05 -18.45
N ASN A 21 11.83 14.37 -18.67
CA ASN A 21 13.05 15.19 -18.85
C ASN A 21 13.66 15.73 -17.55
N THR A 22 12.91 15.73 -16.44
CA THR A 22 13.44 16.21 -15.14
C THR A 22 14.24 15.14 -14.40
N VAL A 23 14.06 13.86 -14.77
CA VAL A 23 14.83 12.72 -14.21
C VAL A 23 16.18 12.52 -14.93
N TYR A 24 16.40 13.14 -16.09
CA TYR A 24 17.62 12.94 -16.90
C TYR A 24 18.70 14.03 -16.75
N ALA A 25 18.50 15.07 -15.94
CA ALA A 25 19.35 16.27 -15.95
C ALA A 25 20.40 16.39 -14.81
N ASN A 26 20.64 15.36 -14.00
CA ASN A 26 21.64 15.41 -12.90
C ASN A 26 22.70 14.30 -12.94
N PHE A 27 23.10 13.85 -14.13
CA PHE A 27 24.34 13.09 -14.32
C PHE A 27 25.34 13.92 -15.12
N HIS A 28 25.99 14.88 -14.45
CA HIS A 28 27.19 15.49 -15.00
C HIS A 28 28.38 14.55 -14.80
N MET A 29 28.84 14.01 -15.92
CA MET A 29 30.13 13.38 -16.12
C MET A 29 31.26 14.22 -15.54
N HIS A 30 32.02 13.65 -14.60
CA HIS A 30 33.45 13.90 -14.52
C HIS A 30 34.18 12.68 -15.07
N SER A 31 34.61 12.79 -16.32
CA SER A 31 35.63 11.93 -16.90
C SER A 31 36.96 12.24 -16.23
N LEU A 32 37.59 11.25 -15.61
CA LEU A 32 39.04 11.19 -15.50
C LEU A 32 39.48 9.76 -15.77
N SER A 33 40.05 9.60 -16.97
CA SER A 33 40.83 8.44 -17.41
C SER A 33 42.18 8.37 -16.66
N SER A 34 42.74 7.16 -16.62
CA SER A 34 44.05 6.74 -16.09
C SER A 34 44.00 6.28 -14.62
N ALA A 35 44.52 5.13 -14.20
CA ALA A 35 45.49 4.24 -14.81
C ALA A 35 45.18 2.77 -14.49
N ILE A 36 45.46 1.91 -15.45
CA ILE A 36 45.62 0.46 -15.24
C ILE A 36 46.90 0.29 -14.43
N SER A 37 46.79 -0.21 -13.20
CA SER A 37 47.88 -0.89 -12.53
C SER A 37 47.39 -2.25 -12.06
N GLU A 38 47.86 -3.29 -12.73
CA GLU A 38 47.88 -4.63 -12.18
C GLU A 38 48.60 -4.58 -10.83
N ASN A 39 47.90 -4.96 -9.77
CA ASN A 39 48.55 -5.36 -8.53
C ASN A 39 47.74 -6.46 -7.85
N THR A 40 48.26 -7.67 -8.04
CA THR A 40 48.36 -8.76 -7.07
C THR A 40 47.13 -9.10 -6.24
N LEU A 41 46.55 -10.26 -6.58
CA LEU A 41 45.77 -11.16 -5.72
C LEU A 41 46.27 -11.16 -4.28
N GLN A 42 45.58 -10.45 -3.39
CA GLN A 42 45.56 -10.77 -1.97
C GLN A 42 44.34 -11.65 -1.72
N LYS A 43 44.59 -12.95 -1.54
CA LYS A 43 43.62 -13.87 -0.95
C LYS A 43 43.47 -13.46 0.52
N ASP A 44 42.45 -12.70 0.83
CA ASP A 44 41.97 -12.61 2.20
C ASP A 44 41.24 -13.91 2.54
N ASP A 45 41.95 -14.80 3.22
CA ASP A 45 41.39 -15.94 3.94
C ASP A 45 40.57 -15.42 5.13
N GLU A 46 39.38 -14.89 4.86
CA GLU A 46 38.36 -14.68 5.90
C GLU A 46 37.91 -16.05 6.41
N LYS A 47 38.34 -16.39 7.62
CA LYS A 47 37.88 -17.60 8.33
C LYS A 47 36.35 -17.58 8.40
N PRO A 48 35.65 -18.65 7.97
CA PRO A 48 34.20 -18.70 8.06
C PRO A 48 33.77 -18.67 9.53
N ILE A 49 33.04 -17.61 9.91
CA ILE A 49 32.46 -17.47 11.23
C ILE A 49 31.35 -18.51 11.37
N LYS A 50 31.52 -19.43 12.32
CA LYS A 50 30.53 -20.47 12.63
C LYS A 50 29.63 -19.94 13.75
N ILE A 51 28.42 -19.51 13.43
CA ILE A 51 27.38 -19.28 14.42
C ILE A 51 26.50 -20.53 14.46
N VAL A 52 26.56 -21.27 15.57
CA VAL A 52 25.64 -22.38 15.84
C VAL A 52 24.56 -21.83 16.76
N LYS A 53 23.38 -21.53 16.22
CA LYS A 53 22.18 -21.19 17.01
C LYS A 53 21.37 -22.43 17.33
N ASP A 54 20.48 -22.30 18.30
CA ASP A 54 19.33 -23.20 18.47
C ASP A 54 18.43 -23.03 17.22
N SER A 55 18.72 -23.84 16.20
CA SER A 55 18.67 -23.41 14.79
C SER A 55 17.31 -23.48 14.09
N THR A 56 16.19 -23.69 14.79
CA THR A 56 14.94 -24.06 14.11
C THR A 56 13.67 -23.42 14.67
N SER A 57 13.78 -22.37 15.50
CA SER A 57 12.58 -21.79 16.11
C SER A 57 12.57 -20.29 16.01
N ILE A 58 11.43 -19.75 15.58
CA ILE A 58 11.19 -18.32 15.50
C ILE A 58 11.45 -17.64 16.85
N TYR A 59 12.03 -16.44 16.79
CA TYR A 59 12.07 -15.48 17.89
C TYR A 59 11.16 -14.29 17.57
N VAL A 60 10.60 -13.70 18.61
CA VAL A 60 9.76 -12.50 18.49
C VAL A 60 10.38 -11.39 19.30
N GLU A 61 10.66 -10.27 18.64
CA GLU A 61 11.07 -9.02 19.25
C GLU A 61 9.97 -7.96 19.00
N TYR A 62 9.93 -6.91 19.80
CA TYR A 62 9.07 -5.77 19.54
C TYR A 62 9.72 -4.46 20.00
N LEU A 63 9.31 -3.37 19.35
CA LEU A 63 9.65 -2.00 19.70
C LEU A 63 8.37 -1.24 20.03
N GLU A 64 8.32 -0.60 21.20
CA GLU A 64 7.24 0.33 21.54
C GLU A 64 7.48 1.67 20.84
N VAL A 65 6.54 2.08 19.99
CA VAL A 65 6.64 3.35 19.25
C VAL A 65 6.51 4.53 20.22
N GLY A 66 7.32 5.57 20.04
CA GLY A 66 7.29 6.78 20.88
C GLY A 66 8.07 6.70 22.20
N ASN A 67 8.74 5.59 22.50
CA ASN A 67 9.59 5.47 23.69
C ASN A 67 11.03 5.96 23.40
N ILE A 68 11.47 7.02 24.09
CA ILE A 68 12.80 7.65 23.94
C ILE A 68 13.97 6.65 24.06
N LYS A 69 13.77 5.51 24.74
CA LYS A 69 14.81 4.49 24.91
C LYS A 69 14.94 3.50 23.74
N ASN A 70 14.03 3.51 22.75
CA ASN A 70 14.05 2.73 21.49
C ASN A 70 14.89 1.44 21.50
N GLN A 71 14.61 0.54 22.45
CA GLN A 71 15.29 -0.75 22.55
C GLN A 71 14.31 -1.86 22.16
N LEU A 72 14.75 -2.71 21.24
CA LEU A 72 14.06 -3.95 20.92
C LEU A 72 13.98 -4.83 22.18
N LYS A 73 12.77 -5.26 22.50
CA LYS A 73 12.49 -6.18 23.62
C LYS A 73 12.13 -7.55 23.04
N GLN A 74 12.77 -8.60 23.52
CA GLN A 74 12.42 -9.96 23.14
C GLN A 74 11.22 -10.45 23.95
N LEU A 75 10.24 -11.09 23.30
CA LEU A 75 9.17 -11.81 23.98
C LEU A 75 9.63 -13.23 24.32
N ALA A 76 9.43 -13.62 25.57
CA ALA A 76 9.75 -14.96 26.03
C ALA A 76 8.76 -15.98 25.47
N LYS A 77 9.26 -17.14 25.06
CA LYS A 77 8.41 -18.28 24.73
C LYS A 77 7.69 -18.75 25.98
N TYR A 78 6.37 -18.89 25.88
CA TYR A 78 5.48 -19.31 26.95
C TYR A 78 5.02 -20.76 26.78
N ASN A 79 4.63 -21.13 25.56
CA ASN A 79 4.13 -22.46 25.25
C ASN A 79 4.48 -22.87 23.81
N VAL A 80 4.68 -24.16 23.57
CA VAL A 80 4.93 -24.72 22.23
C VAL A 80 4.11 -26.00 22.09
N ASN A 81 3.26 -26.06 21.07
CA ASN A 81 2.55 -27.27 20.67
C ASN A 81 3.03 -27.69 19.28
N VAL A 82 3.42 -28.95 19.13
CA VAL A 82 3.95 -29.49 17.88
C VAL A 82 3.12 -30.70 17.44
N THR A 83 2.68 -30.66 16.20
CA THR A 83 2.05 -31.76 15.47
C THR A 83 2.96 -32.14 14.29
N PRO A 84 2.71 -33.26 13.57
CA PRO A 84 3.53 -33.64 12.42
C PRO A 84 3.65 -32.56 11.33
N ASN A 85 2.60 -31.76 11.14
CA ASN A 85 2.51 -30.79 10.04
C ASN A 85 2.44 -29.34 10.51
N ALA A 86 2.50 -29.07 11.82
CA ALA A 86 2.39 -27.72 12.34
C ALA A 86 3.04 -27.55 13.71
N ARG A 87 3.55 -26.35 13.96
CA ARG A 87 4.08 -25.88 15.25
C ARG A 87 3.37 -24.59 15.64
N ILE A 88 2.81 -24.54 16.84
CA ILE A 88 2.20 -23.34 17.41
C ILE A 88 3.05 -22.90 18.60
N THR A 89 3.65 -21.72 18.50
CA THR A 89 4.45 -21.12 19.57
C THR A 89 3.74 -19.89 20.11
N GLN A 90 3.53 -19.85 21.42
CA GLN A 90 3.02 -18.68 22.14
C GLN A 90 4.19 -17.96 22.78
N PHE A 91 4.29 -16.65 22.56
CA PHE A 91 5.23 -15.74 23.19
C PHE A 91 4.45 -14.78 24.06
N ARG A 92 4.94 -14.46 25.27
CA ARG A 92 4.17 -13.64 26.20
C ARG A 92 5.03 -12.84 27.17
N ASN A 93 4.57 -11.65 27.53
CA ASN A 93 4.97 -10.92 28.73
C ASN A 93 3.72 -10.31 29.39
N ASN A 94 3.89 -9.30 30.26
CA ASN A 94 2.77 -8.66 30.94
C ASN A 94 1.89 -7.78 30.04
N LEU A 95 2.40 -7.34 28.88
CA LEU A 95 1.72 -6.41 27.98
C LEU A 95 1.25 -7.07 26.69
N TYR A 96 1.99 -8.04 26.17
CA TYR A 96 1.73 -8.62 24.86
C TYR A 96 1.71 -10.14 24.90
N GLN A 97 0.81 -10.71 24.09
CA GLN A 97 0.83 -12.09 23.68
C GLN A 97 0.97 -12.16 22.16
N VAL A 98 1.82 -13.06 21.66
CA VAL A 98 1.96 -13.33 20.24
C VAL A 98 1.85 -14.84 20.03
N VAL A 99 0.93 -15.25 19.16
CA VAL A 99 0.76 -16.65 18.76
C VAL A 99 1.25 -16.80 17.33
N ILE A 100 2.26 -17.66 17.12
CA ILE A 100 2.79 -17.98 15.80
C ILE A 100 2.43 -19.41 15.46
N SER A 101 1.76 -19.62 14.33
CA SER A 101 1.44 -20.94 13.77
C SER A 101 2.25 -21.17 12.49
N GLU A 102 3.23 -22.05 12.56
CA GLU A 102 4.05 -22.53 11.45
C GLU A 102 3.40 -23.81 10.91
N ILE A 103 2.89 -23.79 9.68
CA ILE A 103 2.19 -24.91 9.03
C ILE A 103 3.00 -25.37 7.83
N ASP A 104 3.39 -26.64 7.82
CA ASP A 104 4.07 -27.26 6.69
C ASP A 104 3.08 -27.50 5.55
N ARG A 105 3.33 -26.86 4.40
CA ARG A 105 2.54 -27.00 3.17
C ARG A 105 3.25 -27.88 2.14
N GLY A 106 4.30 -28.61 2.54
CA GLY A 106 5.14 -29.45 1.71
C GLY A 106 6.26 -28.65 1.04
N ASP A 107 5.90 -27.70 0.18
CA ASP A 107 6.89 -26.94 -0.59
C ASP A 107 7.25 -25.57 0.03
N TYR A 108 6.57 -25.19 1.10
CA TYR A 108 6.82 -23.96 1.85
C TYR A 108 6.23 -24.09 3.25
N THR A 109 6.64 -23.23 4.17
CA THR A 109 6.03 -23.09 5.49
C THR A 109 5.14 -21.84 5.50
N GLU A 110 3.87 -22.02 5.82
CA GLU A 110 2.96 -20.91 6.10
C GLU A 110 3.13 -20.48 7.56
N ILE A 111 3.27 -19.18 7.81
CA ILE A 111 3.46 -18.60 9.14
C ILE A 111 2.34 -17.61 9.37
N ASN A 112 1.41 -17.97 10.26
CA ASN A 112 0.31 -17.10 10.70
C ASN A 112 0.63 -16.52 12.08
N GLY A 113 0.39 -15.24 12.26
CA GLY A 113 0.63 -14.55 13.52
C GLY A 113 -0.58 -13.78 14.04
N GLU A 114 -0.81 -13.87 15.34
CA GLU A 114 -1.78 -13.07 16.09
C GLU A 114 -1.06 -12.34 17.23
N LEU A 115 -1.12 -11.02 17.21
CA LEU A 115 -0.70 -10.14 18.30
C LEU A 115 -1.92 -9.75 19.13
N GLU A 116 -1.80 -9.80 20.45
CA GLU A 116 -2.80 -9.32 21.40
C GLU A 116 -2.13 -8.40 22.43
N TYR A 117 -2.72 -7.22 22.63
CA TYR A 117 -2.36 -6.31 23.73
C TYR A 117 -3.22 -6.62 24.96
N LEU A 118 -2.56 -6.97 26.06
CA LEU A 118 -3.17 -7.54 27.27
C LEU A 118 -3.54 -6.50 28.33
N SER A 119 -3.17 -5.24 28.13
CA SER A 119 -3.41 -4.15 29.08
C SER A 119 -4.55 -3.24 28.61
N GLU A 120 -4.93 -2.28 29.45
CA GLU A 120 -5.96 -1.29 29.13
C GLU A 120 -5.50 -0.31 28.05
N GLY A 121 -6.46 0.17 27.26
CA GLY A 121 -6.25 1.15 26.21
C GLY A 121 -5.66 0.56 24.92
N SER A 122 -5.11 1.46 24.11
CA SER A 122 -4.54 1.15 22.80
C SER A 122 -3.02 0.95 22.89
N SER A 123 -2.44 0.28 21.91
CA SER A 123 -0.99 0.11 21.79
C SER A 123 -0.50 0.30 20.36
N CYS A 124 0.74 0.75 20.19
CA CYS A 124 1.43 0.85 18.91
C CYS A 124 2.84 0.26 19.02
N ILE A 125 3.13 -0.78 18.23
CA ILE A 125 4.42 -1.45 18.24
C ILE A 125 4.90 -1.76 16.82
N THR A 126 6.23 -1.85 16.65
CA THR A 126 6.83 -2.59 15.55
C THR A 126 7.14 -4.00 16.06
N LEU A 127 6.44 -5.00 15.54
CA LEU A 127 6.66 -6.41 15.85
C LEU A 127 7.68 -6.99 14.87
N ARG A 128 8.67 -7.74 15.35
CA ARG A 128 9.71 -8.38 14.54
C ARG A 128 9.68 -9.89 14.74
N ILE A 129 9.46 -10.61 13.63
CA ILE A 129 9.48 -12.06 13.53
C ILE A 129 10.81 -12.47 12.90
N ILE A 130 11.61 -13.24 13.64
CA ILE A 130 12.97 -13.59 13.23
C ILE A 130 13.01 -15.09 12.98
N LEU A 131 13.34 -15.47 11.75
CA LEU A 131 13.58 -16.86 11.34
C LEU A 131 15.08 -17.12 11.35
N PRO A 132 15.61 -17.85 12.35
CA PRO A 132 17.03 -18.07 12.46
C PRO A 132 17.53 -18.97 11.34
N LEU A 133 18.46 -18.47 10.55
CA LEU A 133 19.16 -19.24 9.53
C LEU A 133 20.67 -19.18 9.81
N ASN A 134 21.38 -20.24 9.42
CA ASN A 134 22.83 -20.35 9.59
C ASN A 134 23.48 -20.67 8.25
N GLY A 135 24.65 -20.11 8.04
CA GLY A 135 25.49 -20.39 6.87
C GLY A 135 26.66 -19.42 6.80
N HIS A 136 27.57 -19.67 5.86
CA HIS A 136 28.84 -18.94 5.77
C HIS A 136 28.81 -17.84 4.73
N LYS A 137 28.23 -18.11 3.56
CA LYS A 137 28.17 -17.15 2.44
C LYS A 137 26.75 -16.69 2.23
N TRP A 138 26.53 -15.42 2.54
CA TRP A 138 25.23 -14.77 2.43
C TRP A 138 25.24 -13.80 1.26
N LYS A 139 24.20 -13.83 0.44
CA LYS A 139 23.99 -12.91 -0.67
C LYS A 139 22.54 -12.44 -0.68
N TRP A 140 22.31 -11.16 -0.49
CA TRP A 140 21.00 -10.53 -0.63
C TRP A 140 20.72 -10.29 -2.11
N PHE A 141 19.50 -10.53 -2.57
CA PHE A 141 19.05 -10.14 -3.91
C PHE A 141 18.18 -8.88 -3.80
N SER A 142 18.63 -7.79 -4.42
CA SER A 142 17.92 -6.51 -4.47
C SER A 142 17.23 -6.38 -5.84
N GLY A 143 15.95 -6.74 -5.89
CA GLY A 143 15.20 -6.82 -7.13
C GLY A 143 15.69 -7.94 -8.07
N LEU A 144 15.34 -7.84 -9.35
CA LEU A 144 15.52 -8.93 -10.33
C LEU A 144 16.93 -9.05 -10.92
N GLU A 145 17.82 -8.11 -10.64
CA GLU A 145 19.11 -7.97 -11.32
C GLU A 145 20.30 -7.70 -10.39
N LYS A 146 20.08 -7.08 -9.23
CA LYS A 146 21.16 -6.72 -8.32
C LYS A 146 21.25 -7.72 -7.17
N SER A 147 22.46 -7.88 -6.67
CA SER A 147 22.71 -8.70 -5.49
C SER A 147 23.97 -8.23 -4.79
N ASP A 148 23.98 -8.32 -3.47
CA ASP A 148 25.08 -7.90 -2.62
C ASP A 148 25.52 -9.05 -1.73
N ILE A 149 26.83 -9.25 -1.62
CA ILE A 149 27.38 -10.13 -0.59
C ILE A 149 27.13 -9.45 0.76
N MET A 150 26.44 -10.17 1.64
CA MET A 150 26.09 -9.62 2.95
C MET A 150 27.32 -9.57 3.85
N ARG A 151 27.35 -8.56 4.71
CA ARG A 151 28.38 -8.38 5.75
C ARG A 151 27.79 -8.59 7.14
N MET A 152 28.64 -8.98 8.08
CA MET A 152 28.25 -9.09 9.49
C MET A 152 27.79 -7.71 10.01
N ASP A 153 26.87 -7.72 10.98
CA ASP A 153 26.34 -6.53 11.66
C ASP A 153 25.69 -5.47 10.73
N SER A 154 25.30 -5.87 9.52
CA SER A 154 24.55 -5.05 8.57
C SER A 154 23.16 -5.65 8.32
N THR A 155 22.15 -4.79 8.22
CA THR A 155 20.79 -5.16 7.82
C THR A 155 20.62 -4.90 6.33
N TYR A 156 20.18 -5.91 5.59
CA TYR A 156 19.86 -5.79 4.16
C TYR A 156 18.35 -5.82 3.98
N ASN A 157 17.82 -4.87 3.22
CA ASN A 157 16.40 -4.74 2.90
C ASN A 157 16.21 -3.91 1.63
N ASP A 158 15.04 -4.05 1.00
CA ASP A 158 14.62 -3.25 -0.15
C ASP A 158 13.40 -2.41 0.24
N THR A 159 13.61 -1.39 1.07
CA THR A 159 12.53 -0.50 1.52
C THR A 159 12.47 0.80 0.72
N VAL A 160 11.27 1.37 0.68
CA VAL A 160 11.01 2.73 0.22
C VAL A 160 10.40 3.54 1.36
N GLU A 161 10.64 4.85 1.35
CA GLU A 161 9.98 5.76 2.28
C GLU A 161 8.48 5.79 2.01
N ILE A 162 7.68 5.75 3.07
CA ILE A 162 6.23 5.84 2.99
C ILE A 162 5.69 6.83 4.02
N SER A 163 4.70 7.61 3.59
CA SER A 163 4.01 8.61 4.40
C SER A 163 2.56 8.74 3.97
N THR A 164 1.75 9.42 4.78
CA THR A 164 0.41 9.84 4.35
C THR A 164 0.52 10.81 3.16
N VAL A 165 -0.48 10.80 2.28
CA VAL A 165 -0.42 11.54 1.00
C VAL A 165 -0.13 13.03 1.22
N LEU A 166 0.96 13.54 0.66
CA LEU A 166 1.26 14.97 0.68
C LEU A 166 0.33 15.72 -0.28
N PRO A 167 -0.55 16.62 0.19
CA PRO A 167 -1.38 17.42 -0.69
C PRO A 167 -0.51 18.43 -1.44
N PRO A 168 -0.63 18.55 -2.78
CA PRO A 168 0.21 19.44 -3.58
C PRO A 168 0.19 20.90 -3.13
N ASP A 169 -0.94 21.36 -2.58
CA ASP A 169 -1.18 22.74 -2.18
C ASP A 169 -1.48 22.89 -0.68
N GLY A 170 -1.07 21.89 0.11
CA GLY A 170 -1.14 21.96 1.57
C GLY A 170 -2.49 21.61 2.20
N ALA A 171 -2.43 21.49 3.53
CA ALA A 171 -3.58 21.22 4.38
C ALA A 171 -4.23 22.53 4.85
N PHE A 172 -5.53 22.51 5.18
CA PHE A 172 -6.20 23.65 5.81
C PHE A 172 -6.06 23.66 7.33
N ASN A 173 -5.89 22.47 7.92
CA ASN A 173 -5.75 22.23 9.35
C ASN A 173 -4.30 22.27 9.87
N GLY A 174 -3.32 22.72 9.06
CA GLY A 174 -1.90 22.73 9.42
C GLY A 174 -1.18 24.02 9.03
N GLN A 175 -0.16 24.41 9.80
CA GLN A 175 0.74 25.52 9.46
C GLN A 175 1.77 25.10 8.40
N THR A 176 2.22 23.85 8.49
CA THR A 176 3.10 23.18 7.52
C THR A 176 2.37 22.01 6.86
N LEU A 177 3.00 21.42 5.82
CA LEU A 177 2.48 20.23 5.15
C LEU A 177 2.25 19.05 6.12
N ALA A 178 3.11 18.92 7.14
CA ALA A 178 3.08 17.81 8.11
C ALA A 178 2.08 18.01 9.27
N ASP A 179 1.63 19.24 9.52
CA ASP A 179 0.85 19.52 10.74
C ASP A 179 -0.59 19.00 10.67
N GLY A 180 -1.16 18.86 9.47
CA GLY A 180 -2.54 18.42 9.26
C GLY A 180 -2.74 16.91 9.12
N GLY A 181 -1.74 16.10 9.49
CA GLY A 181 -1.77 14.63 9.35
C GLY A 181 -1.40 14.10 7.96
N TYR A 182 -1.00 14.99 7.04
CA TYR A 182 -0.50 14.65 5.71
C TYR A 182 1.03 14.65 5.69
N GLY A 183 1.67 13.79 4.90
CA GLY A 183 3.12 13.65 4.91
C GLY A 183 3.73 13.06 6.17
N ASP A 184 2.90 12.67 7.16
CA ASP A 184 3.37 12.01 8.36
C ASP A 184 3.89 10.60 7.99
N PRO A 185 5.07 10.18 8.48
CA PRO A 185 5.58 8.84 8.24
C PRO A 185 4.58 7.78 8.70
N VAL A 186 4.32 6.78 7.85
CA VAL A 186 3.46 5.66 8.22
C VAL A 186 4.31 4.62 8.93
N GLY A 187 3.93 4.26 10.17
CA GLY A 187 4.69 3.32 10.99
C GLY A 187 6.11 3.82 11.25
N GLN A 188 7.12 3.04 10.86
CA GLN A 188 8.53 3.46 10.91
C GLN A 188 8.97 4.33 9.71
N GLY A 189 8.04 4.79 8.88
CA GLY A 189 8.31 5.67 7.74
C GLY A 189 8.88 4.98 6.51
N SER A 190 8.94 3.64 6.51
CA SER A 190 9.37 2.86 5.36
C SER A 190 8.68 1.50 5.29
N MET A 191 8.58 0.97 4.09
CA MET A 191 7.96 -0.33 3.79
C MET A 191 8.75 -1.03 2.71
N SER A 192 8.80 -2.36 2.75
CA SER A 192 9.42 -3.14 1.68
C SER A 192 8.70 -2.89 0.35
N PHE A 193 9.49 -2.60 -0.69
CA PHE A 193 8.98 -2.33 -2.04
C PHE A 193 8.38 -3.59 -2.69
N TYR A 194 8.98 -4.74 -2.43
CA TYR A 194 8.53 -6.03 -2.94
C TYR A 194 7.76 -6.81 -1.87
N PRO A 195 6.77 -7.63 -2.26
CA PRO A 195 6.00 -8.48 -1.34
C PRO A 195 6.76 -9.76 -0.93
N LEU A 196 8.06 -9.82 -1.21
CA LEU A 196 8.95 -10.89 -0.82
C LEU A 196 10.38 -10.38 -0.70
N CYS A 197 11.20 -11.09 0.07
CA CYS A 197 12.66 -10.95 0.04
C CYS A 197 13.31 -12.28 -0.34
N ALA A 198 14.56 -12.20 -0.81
CA ALA A 198 15.32 -13.34 -1.28
C ALA A 198 16.78 -13.24 -0.84
N VAL A 199 17.26 -14.27 -0.15
CA VAL A 199 18.67 -14.41 0.23
C VAL A 199 19.21 -15.75 -0.26
N SER A 200 20.46 -15.78 -0.70
CA SER A 200 21.20 -17.02 -0.86
C SER A 200 22.12 -17.24 0.33
N ILE A 201 22.02 -18.40 0.95
CA ILE A 201 22.87 -18.85 2.07
C ILE A 201 23.54 -20.14 1.65
N ASP A 202 24.86 -20.11 1.49
CA ASP A 202 25.67 -21.25 1.01
C ASP A 202 25.10 -21.89 -0.27
N HIS A 203 24.71 -21.04 -1.23
CA HIS A 203 24.09 -21.41 -2.52
C HIS A 203 22.67 -22.02 -2.44
N LYS A 204 22.03 -22.00 -1.27
CA LYS A 204 20.60 -22.32 -1.10
C LYS A 204 19.79 -21.04 -1.07
N GLY A 205 18.64 -20.99 -1.76
CA GLY A 205 17.75 -19.84 -1.73
C GLY A 205 16.77 -19.94 -0.57
N GLU A 206 16.63 -18.86 0.18
CA GLU A 206 15.72 -18.71 1.32
C GLU A 206 14.93 -17.41 1.13
N GLY A 207 13.60 -17.49 1.16
CA GLY A 207 12.73 -16.34 0.92
C GLY A 207 11.63 -16.22 1.95
N LEU A 208 11.27 -14.97 2.27
CA LEU A 208 10.02 -14.64 2.95
C LEU A 208 9.08 -13.95 1.97
N GLY A 209 7.79 -14.27 2.02
CA GLY A 209 6.76 -13.58 1.23
C GLY A 209 5.52 -13.30 2.07
N ILE A 210 4.94 -12.12 1.94
CA ILE A 210 3.75 -11.68 2.69
C ILE A 210 2.48 -12.01 1.93
N ASP A 211 1.41 -12.31 2.64
CA ASP A 211 0.08 -12.42 2.05
C ASP A 211 -0.48 -11.01 1.81
N MET A 212 -0.47 -10.55 0.55
CA MET A 212 -0.97 -9.22 0.18
C MET A 212 -2.48 -9.06 0.37
N SER A 213 -3.23 -10.15 0.65
CA SER A 213 -4.65 -10.03 0.99
C SER A 213 -4.87 -9.44 2.39
N LEU A 214 -3.84 -9.37 3.22
CA LEU A 214 -3.86 -8.74 4.53
C LEU A 214 -3.12 -7.40 4.44
N PRO A 215 -3.82 -6.25 4.48
CA PRO A 215 -3.18 -4.94 4.39
C PRO A 215 -2.41 -4.65 5.69
N VAL A 216 -1.10 -4.80 5.64
CA VAL A 216 -0.18 -4.52 6.76
C VAL A 216 1.02 -3.72 6.26
N VAL A 217 1.54 -2.83 7.11
CA VAL A 217 2.82 -2.15 6.85
C VAL A 217 3.93 -3.09 7.31
N TYR A 218 4.79 -3.49 6.39
CA TYR A 218 5.83 -4.49 6.66
C TYR A 218 7.20 -4.11 6.11
N ARG A 219 8.25 -4.68 6.72
CA ARG A 219 9.61 -4.66 6.19
C ARG A 219 10.20 -6.05 6.26
N LEU A 220 10.71 -6.52 5.15
CA LEU A 220 11.46 -7.76 5.05
C LEU A 220 12.94 -7.45 4.98
N SER A 221 13.73 -8.11 5.80
CA SER A 221 15.16 -7.91 5.87
C SER A 221 15.91 -9.18 6.22
N ALA A 222 17.24 -9.11 6.13
CA ALA A 222 18.14 -10.16 6.60
C ALA A 222 19.33 -9.54 7.33
N GLU A 223 19.74 -10.21 8.41
CA GLU A 223 21.00 -9.94 9.13
C GLU A 223 21.71 -11.28 9.35
N ILE A 224 23.01 -11.38 9.04
CA ILE A 224 23.77 -12.65 9.16
C ILE A 224 23.70 -13.21 10.58
N ASN A 225 23.77 -12.34 11.59
CA ASN A 225 23.73 -12.71 13.00
C ASN A 225 22.32 -13.02 13.51
N LYS A 226 21.23 -12.76 12.76
CA LYS A 226 19.85 -13.08 13.16
C LYS A 226 19.18 -14.11 12.26
N GLY A 227 19.18 -13.90 10.95
CA GLY A 227 18.42 -14.70 9.99
C GLY A 227 17.61 -13.84 9.03
N LEU A 228 16.51 -14.40 8.52
CA LEU A 228 15.47 -13.62 7.85
C LEU A 228 14.57 -12.96 8.89
N ILE A 229 14.13 -11.74 8.59
CA ILE A 229 13.38 -10.90 9.52
C ILE A 229 12.17 -10.33 8.79
N ALA A 230 10.99 -10.48 9.37
CA ALA A 230 9.79 -9.76 8.98
C ALA A 230 9.36 -8.82 10.10
N GLU A 231 9.26 -7.53 9.81
CA GLU A 231 8.71 -6.53 10.71
C GLU A 231 7.32 -6.11 10.28
N PHE A 232 6.46 -5.80 11.25
CA PHE A 232 5.11 -5.31 11.05
C PHE A 232 4.84 -4.14 11.99
N ASP A 233 4.29 -3.04 11.47
CA ASP A 233 3.82 -1.94 12.30
C ASP A 233 2.34 -2.14 12.62
N PHE A 234 2.04 -2.28 13.92
CA PHE A 234 0.70 -2.53 14.40
C PHE A 234 0.25 -1.46 15.37
N ALA A 235 -1.00 -1.05 15.22
CA ALA A 235 -1.78 -0.38 16.23
C ALA A 235 -2.93 -1.31 16.65
N THR A 236 -3.18 -1.43 17.96
CA THR A 236 -4.28 -2.20 18.52
C THR A 236 -5.16 -1.27 19.37
N SER A 237 -6.48 -1.46 19.32
CA SER A 237 -7.42 -0.64 20.09
C SER A 237 -8.56 -1.50 20.64
N PRO A 238 -9.05 -1.22 21.87
CA PRO A 238 -10.21 -1.89 22.43
C PRO A 238 -11.50 -1.52 21.67
N LEU A 239 -11.47 -0.45 20.87
CA LEU A 239 -12.60 -0.01 20.04
C LEU A 239 -12.77 -0.85 18.77
N THR A 240 -11.83 -1.74 18.45
CA THR A 240 -11.95 -2.63 17.28
C THR A 240 -12.93 -3.76 17.58
N GLU A 241 -14.20 -3.62 17.20
CA GLU A 241 -15.26 -4.55 17.60
C GLU A 241 -15.01 -6.02 17.23
N LYS A 242 -14.56 -6.28 16.00
CA LYS A 242 -14.38 -7.64 15.46
C LYS A 242 -13.21 -8.38 16.12
N PHE A 243 -12.18 -7.65 16.54
CA PHE A 243 -10.95 -8.20 17.10
C PHE A 243 -10.31 -7.21 18.08
N PRO A 244 -10.94 -6.96 19.24
CA PRO A 244 -10.48 -5.93 20.17
C PRO A 244 -9.06 -6.21 20.62
N ASN A 245 -8.22 -5.18 20.60
CA ASN A 245 -6.81 -5.23 20.99
C ASN A 245 -5.95 -6.28 20.26
N ARG A 246 -6.35 -6.68 19.05
CA ARG A 246 -5.62 -7.70 18.28
C ARG A 246 -5.20 -7.21 16.90
N ALA A 247 -4.16 -7.83 16.37
CA ALA A 247 -3.69 -7.64 15.00
C ALA A 247 -3.18 -8.96 14.42
N PHE A 248 -3.25 -9.11 13.10
CA PHE A 248 -2.94 -10.37 12.42
C PHE A 248 -1.97 -10.13 11.27
N PHE A 249 -1.10 -11.11 11.02
CA PHE A 249 -0.29 -11.16 9.81
C PHE A 249 -0.17 -12.58 9.30
N LYS A 250 0.21 -12.67 8.02
CA LYS A 250 0.52 -13.93 7.38
C LYS A 250 1.70 -13.76 6.44
N LEU A 251 2.65 -14.67 6.54
CA LEU A 251 3.78 -14.77 5.64
C LEU A 251 4.07 -16.24 5.30
N SER A 252 4.92 -16.44 4.32
CA SER A 252 5.43 -17.73 3.88
C SER A 252 6.95 -17.71 3.92
N HIS A 253 7.54 -18.81 4.37
CA HIS A 253 8.96 -19.09 4.23
C HIS A 253 9.14 -20.21 3.21
N PHE A 254 9.99 -20.00 2.22
CA PHE A 254 10.14 -20.93 1.11
C PHE A 254 11.57 -20.96 0.58
N ASN A 255 11.93 -22.09 -0.02
CA ASN A 255 13.19 -22.26 -0.73
C ASN A 255 13.04 -21.96 -2.23
N PHE A 256 14.13 -21.52 -2.86
CA PHE A 256 14.18 -21.31 -4.30
C PHE A 256 15.58 -21.61 -4.87
N ASN A 257 15.69 -21.67 -6.20
CA ASN A 257 16.97 -21.87 -6.88
C ASN A 257 17.81 -20.58 -6.85
N ALA A 258 18.82 -20.54 -5.99
CA ALA A 258 19.68 -19.37 -5.79
C ALA A 258 20.42 -18.91 -7.05
N ASN A 259 20.64 -19.78 -8.05
CA ASN A 259 21.29 -19.39 -9.31
C ASN A 259 20.46 -18.41 -10.13
N TRP A 260 19.14 -18.38 -9.92
CA TRP A 260 18.20 -17.49 -10.58
C TRP A 260 17.78 -16.29 -9.70
N GLY A 261 18.35 -16.19 -8.48
CA GLY A 261 18.10 -15.10 -7.55
C GLY A 261 16.62 -14.83 -7.30
N MET A 262 16.25 -13.55 -7.21
CA MET A 262 14.89 -13.13 -6.91
C MET A 262 13.87 -13.55 -7.98
N ARG A 263 14.29 -13.87 -9.22
CA ARG A 263 13.36 -14.36 -10.26
C ARG A 263 12.75 -15.71 -9.89
N ALA A 264 13.56 -16.64 -9.38
CA ALA A 264 13.07 -17.92 -8.88
C ALA A 264 12.30 -17.78 -7.57
N ALA A 265 12.67 -16.82 -6.72
CA ALA A 265 11.90 -16.50 -5.51
C ALA A 265 10.49 -15.97 -5.88
N LEU A 266 10.40 -15.10 -6.87
CA LEU A 266 9.14 -14.54 -7.37
C LEU A 266 8.25 -15.60 -8.03
N GLU A 267 8.84 -16.50 -8.83
CA GLU A 267 8.14 -17.66 -9.37
C GLU A 267 7.51 -18.49 -8.25
N LYS A 268 8.28 -18.83 -7.21
CA LYS A 268 7.76 -19.57 -6.05
C LYS A 268 6.65 -18.79 -5.34
N TYR A 269 6.84 -17.50 -5.11
CA TYR A 269 5.84 -16.64 -4.47
C TYR A 269 4.52 -16.60 -5.24
N TYR A 270 4.54 -16.54 -6.58
CA TYR A 270 3.34 -16.64 -7.41
C TYR A 270 2.62 -17.98 -7.27
N THR A 271 3.35 -19.09 -7.09
CA THR A 271 2.73 -20.39 -6.82
C THR A 271 2.07 -20.48 -5.45
N ILE A 272 2.59 -19.74 -4.46
CA ILE A 272 2.05 -19.70 -3.09
C ILE A 272 0.78 -18.84 -3.03
N TYR A 273 0.75 -17.70 -3.74
CA TYR A 273 -0.37 -16.74 -3.73
C TYR A 273 -1.02 -16.54 -5.11
N PRO A 274 -1.52 -17.60 -5.77
CA PRO A 274 -2.00 -17.50 -7.15
C PRO A 274 -3.20 -16.57 -7.30
N GLU A 275 -4.10 -16.52 -6.30
CA GLU A 275 -5.30 -15.67 -6.35
C GLU A 275 -5.00 -14.17 -6.30
N SER A 276 -3.86 -13.77 -5.72
CA SER A 276 -3.39 -12.39 -5.69
C SER A 276 -2.95 -11.90 -7.08
N PHE A 277 -2.49 -12.82 -7.94
CA PHE A 277 -1.98 -12.51 -9.30
C PHE A 277 -2.93 -12.94 -10.42
N LYS A 278 -4.14 -13.37 -10.06
CA LYS A 278 -5.16 -13.78 -11.02
C LYS A 278 -5.65 -12.58 -11.84
N LYS A 279 -5.45 -12.65 -13.15
CA LYS A 279 -6.05 -11.71 -14.12
C LYS A 279 -7.57 -11.88 -14.13
N ARG A 280 -8.29 -10.95 -13.48
CA ARG A 280 -9.76 -10.97 -13.40
C ARG A 280 -10.44 -10.29 -14.59
N VAL A 281 -9.79 -9.27 -15.13
CA VAL A 281 -10.24 -8.56 -16.33
C VAL A 281 -9.35 -9.02 -17.48
N VAL A 282 -9.91 -9.78 -18.42
CA VAL A 282 -9.17 -10.32 -19.57
C VAL A 282 -9.26 -9.43 -20.82
N THR A 283 -10.20 -8.47 -20.80
CA THR A 283 -10.36 -7.44 -21.83
C THR A 283 -9.22 -6.42 -21.73
N GLU A 284 -8.67 -6.02 -22.88
CA GLU A 284 -7.60 -5.03 -22.99
C GLU A 284 -8.05 -3.91 -23.94
N GLY A 285 -7.70 -2.66 -23.64
CA GLY A 285 -7.99 -1.52 -24.51
C GLY A 285 -7.92 -0.19 -23.78
N ILE A 286 -8.26 0.89 -24.48
CA ILE A 286 -8.15 2.26 -23.95
C ILE A 286 -9.23 2.51 -22.89
N TRP A 287 -8.84 3.23 -21.85
CA TRP A 287 -9.73 3.73 -20.81
C TRP A 287 -10.23 5.14 -21.16
N LEU A 288 -11.55 5.32 -21.18
CA LEU A 288 -12.24 6.58 -21.43
C LEU A 288 -12.85 7.14 -20.13
N PRO A 289 -12.34 8.26 -19.59
CA PRO A 289 -12.89 8.88 -18.38
C PRO A 289 -13.98 9.90 -18.72
N PHE A 290 -15.17 9.69 -18.16
CA PHE A 290 -16.38 10.53 -18.08
C PHE A 290 -17.01 11.02 -19.41
N THR A 291 -16.25 11.07 -20.48
CA THR A 291 -16.66 11.61 -21.78
C THR A 291 -17.62 10.65 -22.45
N ALA A 292 -18.81 11.15 -22.79
CA ALA A 292 -19.82 10.37 -23.50
C ALA A 292 -19.24 9.77 -24.79
N LEU A 293 -19.37 8.45 -24.95
CA LEU A 293 -18.70 7.68 -26.00
C LEU A 293 -19.04 8.21 -27.40
N ARG A 294 -20.32 8.45 -27.69
CA ARG A 294 -20.79 8.93 -29.01
C ARG A 294 -20.55 10.41 -29.25
N SER A 295 -20.08 11.16 -28.25
CA SER A 295 -19.63 12.54 -28.45
C SER A 295 -18.27 12.60 -29.17
N ILE A 296 -17.56 11.48 -29.23
CA ILE A 296 -16.29 11.32 -29.95
C ILE A 296 -16.61 10.81 -31.36
N PRO A 297 -16.28 11.58 -32.42
CA PRO A 297 -16.41 11.08 -33.79
C PRO A 297 -15.55 9.83 -34.00
N ASP A 298 -16.13 8.83 -34.64
CA ASP A 298 -15.48 7.56 -34.96
C ASP A 298 -14.85 6.87 -33.73
N TRP A 299 -15.56 6.92 -32.58
CA TRP A 299 -15.07 6.38 -31.30
C TRP A 299 -14.69 4.89 -31.37
N GLU A 300 -15.28 4.14 -32.30
CA GLU A 300 -15.00 2.74 -32.58
C GLU A 300 -13.52 2.50 -32.95
N ASP A 301 -12.86 3.47 -33.58
CA ASP A 301 -11.48 3.34 -34.08
C ASP A 301 -10.42 3.43 -32.97
N PHE A 302 -10.82 3.92 -31.78
CA PHE A 302 -9.89 4.16 -30.67
C PHE A 302 -9.63 2.91 -29.83
N GLY A 303 -10.39 1.82 -30.02
CA GLY A 303 -10.19 0.59 -29.25
C GLY A 303 -10.44 0.78 -27.75
N PHE A 304 -11.45 1.57 -27.39
CA PHE A 304 -11.89 1.70 -26.00
C PHE A 304 -12.35 0.33 -25.48
N ALA A 305 -11.84 -0.07 -24.31
CA ALA A 305 -12.32 -1.25 -23.59
C ALA A 305 -13.12 -0.87 -22.35
N PHE A 306 -12.87 0.31 -21.78
CA PHE A 306 -13.44 0.72 -20.51
C PHE A 306 -13.94 2.17 -20.57
N HIS A 307 -15.13 2.40 -20.04
CA HIS A 307 -15.70 3.74 -19.87
C HIS A 307 -16.00 3.98 -18.38
N GLU A 308 -15.17 4.80 -17.74
CA GLU A 308 -15.45 5.29 -16.39
C GLU A 308 -16.48 6.41 -16.48
N THR A 309 -17.57 6.31 -15.73
CA THR A 309 -18.66 7.27 -15.85
C THR A 309 -19.43 7.44 -14.55
N SER A 310 -20.36 8.38 -14.52
CA SER A 310 -21.34 8.50 -13.43
C SER A 310 -22.72 8.10 -13.92
N TRP A 311 -23.55 7.52 -13.06
CA TRP A 311 -24.88 7.04 -13.39
C TRP A 311 -25.79 8.16 -13.91
N ASN A 312 -25.54 9.39 -13.48
CA ASN A 312 -26.25 10.58 -13.90
C ASN A 312 -25.64 11.28 -15.14
N ASN A 313 -24.53 10.77 -15.69
CA ASN A 313 -24.01 11.27 -16.96
C ASN A 313 -24.81 10.68 -18.13
N SER A 314 -24.93 11.46 -19.20
CA SER A 314 -25.70 11.08 -20.38
C SER A 314 -24.88 11.14 -21.67
N ASP A 315 -25.25 10.25 -22.58
CA ASP A 315 -24.81 10.19 -23.96
C ASP A 315 -25.99 10.52 -24.88
N GLU A 316 -25.73 10.70 -26.17
CA GLU A 316 -26.75 10.87 -27.19
C GLU A 316 -26.68 9.75 -28.24
N MET A 317 -27.79 9.03 -28.41
CA MET A 317 -27.93 7.99 -29.44
C MET A 317 -29.18 8.26 -30.24
N ASN A 318 -29.03 8.42 -31.57
CA ASN A 318 -30.11 8.71 -32.50
C ASN A 318 -30.94 9.97 -32.11
N GLY A 319 -30.26 11.03 -31.64
CA GLY A 319 -30.91 12.29 -31.26
C GLY A 319 -31.70 12.22 -29.95
N LYS A 320 -31.50 11.18 -29.13
CA LYS A 320 -32.14 11.03 -27.81
C LYS A 320 -31.07 10.93 -26.73
N PRO A 321 -31.23 11.64 -25.60
CA PRO A 321 -30.36 11.47 -24.45
C PRO A 321 -30.67 10.16 -23.72
N LEU A 322 -29.64 9.52 -23.19
CA LEU A 322 -29.72 8.28 -22.41
C LEU A 322 -28.52 8.20 -21.47
N PRO A 323 -28.62 7.51 -20.31
CA PRO A 323 -27.48 7.34 -19.41
C PRO A 323 -26.28 6.71 -20.14
N ASN A 324 -25.05 7.17 -19.85
CA ASN A 324 -23.83 6.65 -20.47
C ASN A 324 -23.75 5.11 -20.35
N ILE A 325 -24.01 4.60 -19.15
CA ILE A 325 -24.04 3.17 -18.83
C ILE A 325 -25.00 2.38 -19.75
N ILE A 326 -26.15 2.96 -20.11
CA ILE A 326 -27.10 2.35 -21.03
C ILE A 326 -26.60 2.46 -22.47
N SER A 327 -26.07 3.63 -22.83
CA SER A 327 -25.56 3.92 -24.17
C SER A 327 -24.42 2.99 -24.58
N ASP A 328 -23.57 2.61 -23.64
CA ASP A 328 -22.44 1.71 -23.88
C ASP A 328 -22.87 0.24 -24.05
N LYS A 329 -24.09 -0.14 -23.66
CA LYS A 329 -24.54 -1.53 -23.80
C LYS A 329 -24.49 -1.97 -25.26
N GLY A 330 -23.79 -3.08 -25.50
CA GLY A 330 -23.66 -3.69 -26.82
C GLY A 330 -22.58 -3.07 -27.72
N THR A 331 -21.83 -2.06 -27.25
CA THR A 331 -20.71 -1.48 -28.01
C THR A 331 -19.43 -2.32 -27.91
N GLY A 332 -19.35 -3.20 -26.91
CA GLY A 332 -18.11 -3.90 -26.53
C GLY A 332 -17.25 -3.14 -25.51
N VAL A 333 -17.61 -1.89 -25.18
CA VAL A 333 -16.97 -1.09 -24.13
C VAL A 333 -17.62 -1.41 -22.78
N LEU A 334 -16.81 -1.70 -21.76
CA LEU A 334 -17.26 -2.00 -20.41
C LEU A 334 -17.35 -0.72 -19.57
N SER A 335 -18.56 -0.35 -19.16
CA SER A 335 -18.77 0.82 -18.29
C SER A 335 -18.67 0.46 -16.81
N PHE A 336 -18.18 1.39 -16.00
CA PHE A 336 -18.26 1.31 -14.54
C PHE A 336 -18.53 2.68 -13.91
N GLN A 337 -19.25 2.66 -12.78
CA GLN A 337 -19.50 3.83 -11.96
C GLN A 337 -18.19 4.27 -11.28
N TYR A 338 -17.78 5.51 -11.49
CA TYR A 338 -16.76 6.15 -10.68
C TYR A 338 -17.32 6.48 -9.31
N THR A 339 -16.62 6.04 -8.28
CA THR A 339 -16.98 6.31 -6.89
C THR A 339 -15.70 6.52 -6.11
N GLU A 340 -15.65 7.62 -5.37
CA GLU A 340 -14.51 8.01 -4.55
C GLU A 340 -14.95 8.09 -3.08
N PRO A 341 -14.90 6.97 -2.32
CA PRO A 341 -15.46 6.96 -0.98
C PRO A 341 -14.51 7.61 0.04
N TRP A 342 -13.21 7.69 -0.24
CA TRP A 342 -12.17 8.11 0.72
C TRP A 342 -12.08 9.63 0.94
N ASP A 343 -12.74 10.45 0.12
CA ASP A 343 -12.92 11.88 0.42
C ASP A 343 -14.21 12.45 -0.18
N ILE A 344 -14.46 13.73 0.12
CA ILE A 344 -15.40 14.58 -0.62
C ILE A 344 -14.66 15.80 -1.15
N GLN A 345 -14.91 16.17 -2.40
CA GLN A 345 -14.31 17.35 -3.03
C GLN A 345 -15.35 18.44 -3.26
N LEU A 346 -15.12 19.63 -2.70
CA LEU A 346 -16.02 20.77 -2.84
C LEU A 346 -15.28 21.94 -3.50
N PRO A 347 -15.85 22.59 -4.53
CA PRO A 347 -15.19 23.68 -5.23
C PRO A 347 -14.96 24.87 -4.29
N ILE A 348 -13.75 25.43 -4.34
CA ILE A 348 -13.38 26.65 -3.61
C ILE A 348 -12.88 27.70 -4.59
N PHE A 349 -13.25 28.97 -4.39
CA PHE A 349 -12.84 30.07 -5.26
C PHE A 349 -11.63 30.84 -4.74
N THR A 350 -11.18 30.54 -3.52
CA THR A 350 -9.97 31.08 -2.90
C THR A 350 -9.30 29.99 -2.06
N LYS A 351 -7.98 30.04 -1.96
CA LYS A 351 -7.17 29.13 -1.15
C LYS A 351 -7.08 29.56 0.32
N ASP A 352 -7.25 30.87 0.54
CA ASP A 352 -7.15 31.52 1.85
C ASP A 352 -8.51 31.48 2.54
N ILE A 353 -8.91 30.27 2.97
CA ILE A 353 -10.14 30.01 3.72
C ILE A 353 -9.73 29.59 5.13
N ASP A 354 -10.30 30.26 6.13
CA ASP A 354 -10.16 29.86 7.52
C ASP A 354 -10.77 28.48 7.76
N TYR A 355 -10.09 27.63 8.54
CA TYR A 355 -10.51 26.25 8.79
C TYR A 355 -11.94 26.17 9.34
N GLU A 356 -12.32 27.03 10.29
CA GLU A 356 -13.67 27.02 10.89
C GLU A 356 -14.74 27.40 9.87
N ALA A 357 -14.42 28.33 8.97
CA ALA A 357 -15.31 28.66 7.87
C ALA A 357 -15.47 27.46 6.92
N LEU A 358 -14.38 26.76 6.61
CA LEU A 358 -14.32 25.63 5.69
C LEU A 358 -15.20 24.46 6.13
N ILE A 359 -15.16 24.11 7.42
CA ILE A 359 -15.95 23.01 7.98
C ILE A 359 -17.37 23.41 8.40
N SER A 360 -17.76 24.67 8.18
CA SER A 360 -19.08 25.15 8.60
C SER A 360 -20.22 24.64 7.72
N ASP A 361 -21.42 24.59 8.29
CA ASP A 361 -22.66 24.27 7.57
C ASP A 361 -23.00 25.25 6.43
N LYS A 362 -22.27 26.38 6.30
CA LYS A 362 -22.39 27.32 5.18
C LYS A 362 -21.57 26.90 3.95
N MET A 363 -20.43 26.26 4.17
CA MET A 363 -19.50 25.86 3.11
C MET A 363 -19.81 24.45 2.61
N ILE A 364 -20.20 23.56 3.52
CA ILE A 364 -20.50 22.17 3.19
C ILE A 364 -21.99 22.06 2.79
N PRO A 365 -22.32 21.59 1.58
CA PRO A 365 -23.69 21.32 1.17
C PRO A 365 -24.43 20.42 2.17
N SER A 366 -25.72 20.66 2.35
CA SER A 366 -26.56 19.96 3.34
C SER A 366 -26.65 18.44 3.12
N GLU A 367 -26.45 17.99 1.89
CA GLU A 367 -26.36 16.56 1.55
C GLU A 367 -25.14 15.90 2.18
N HIS A 368 -23.99 16.58 2.16
CA HIS A 368 -22.72 16.07 2.69
C HIS A 368 -22.63 16.21 4.21
N LEU A 369 -23.24 17.26 4.78
CA LEU A 369 -23.26 17.50 6.23
C LEU A 369 -23.82 16.32 7.05
N LYS A 370 -24.74 15.55 6.46
CA LYS A 370 -25.41 14.43 7.13
C LYS A 370 -24.45 13.29 7.50
N TYR A 371 -23.44 13.05 6.66
CA TYR A 371 -22.48 11.95 6.89
C TYR A 371 -21.09 12.44 7.27
N ILE A 372 -20.70 13.66 6.88
CA ILE A 372 -19.33 14.12 7.13
C ILE A 372 -19.03 14.21 8.64
N LYS A 373 -20.05 14.48 9.47
CA LYS A 373 -19.92 14.53 10.94
C LYS A 373 -19.56 13.18 11.57
N SER A 374 -19.96 12.07 10.96
CA SER A 374 -19.61 10.71 11.42
C SER A 374 -18.40 10.14 10.68
N SER A 375 -18.10 10.68 9.49
CA SER A 375 -17.15 10.07 8.57
C SER A 375 -15.86 10.85 8.40
N ALA A 376 -15.78 12.14 8.71
CA ALA A 376 -14.54 12.89 8.57
C ALA A 376 -13.44 12.29 9.46
N THR A 377 -12.26 12.06 8.90
CA THR A 377 -11.10 11.63 9.69
C THR A 377 -10.48 12.82 10.39
N GLU A 378 -10.01 12.61 11.62
CA GLU A 378 -9.28 13.61 12.38
C GLU A 378 -7.77 13.41 12.25
N ASP A 379 -7.03 14.52 12.29
CA ASP A 379 -5.58 14.54 12.41
C ASP A 379 -5.13 14.37 13.87
N LYS A 380 -3.81 14.43 14.08
CA LYS A 380 -3.20 14.36 15.42
C LYS A 380 -3.57 15.52 16.36
N ASN A 381 -4.17 16.59 15.84
CA ASN A 381 -4.63 17.75 16.60
C ASN A 381 -6.14 17.69 16.90
N GLY A 382 -6.85 16.64 16.45
CA GLY A 382 -8.31 16.53 16.58
C GLY A 382 -9.08 17.40 15.59
N LEU A 383 -8.46 17.83 14.49
CA LEU A 383 -9.10 18.59 13.42
C LEU A 383 -9.38 17.69 12.22
N TRP A 384 -10.45 17.94 11.47
CA TRP A 384 -10.76 17.22 10.25
C TRP A 384 -9.64 17.36 9.22
N GLN A 385 -9.23 16.23 8.66
CA GLN A 385 -8.20 16.16 7.63
C GLN A 385 -8.70 16.80 6.33
N THR A 386 -8.23 18.02 6.08
CA THR A 386 -8.74 18.90 5.03
C THR A 386 -7.58 19.39 4.16
N ARG A 387 -7.69 19.25 2.82
CA ARG A 387 -6.60 19.58 1.88
C ARG A 387 -7.04 20.44 0.71
N ARG A 388 -6.11 21.22 0.16
CA ARG A 388 -6.27 21.98 -1.08
C ARG A 388 -5.87 21.11 -2.27
N LEU A 389 -6.74 21.04 -3.27
CA LEU A 389 -6.49 20.31 -4.52
C LEU A 389 -6.65 21.22 -5.73
N GLU A 390 -5.64 21.19 -6.61
CA GLU A 390 -5.79 21.73 -7.95
C GLU A 390 -6.64 20.76 -8.77
N THR A 391 -7.78 21.24 -9.24
CA THR A 391 -8.85 20.40 -9.80
C THR A 391 -9.37 21.04 -11.08
N PRO A 392 -8.73 20.78 -12.23
CA PRO A 392 -9.08 21.44 -13.50
C PRO A 392 -10.48 21.11 -14.00
N TRP A 393 -11.15 20.12 -13.42
CA TRP A 393 -12.54 19.77 -13.70
C TRP A 393 -13.58 20.63 -12.95
N PHE A 394 -13.18 21.36 -11.90
CA PHE A 394 -14.05 22.39 -11.31
C PHE A 394 -13.86 23.73 -12.01
N SER A 395 -14.94 24.50 -12.18
CA SER A 395 -14.87 25.83 -12.80
C SER A 395 -14.00 26.82 -12.00
N SER A 396 -13.80 26.56 -10.71
CA SER A 396 -12.89 27.30 -9.85
C SER A 396 -11.41 26.95 -10.08
N GLY A 397 -11.11 25.80 -10.70
CA GLY A 397 -9.78 25.20 -10.77
C GLY A 397 -9.25 24.64 -9.44
N TRP A 398 -10.01 24.79 -8.36
CA TRP A 398 -9.62 24.43 -6.99
C TRP A 398 -10.75 23.79 -6.22
N ALA A 399 -10.39 22.84 -5.36
CA ALA A 399 -11.29 22.21 -4.41
C ALA A 399 -10.66 22.14 -3.02
N MET A 400 -11.51 22.18 -2.01
CA MET A 400 -11.19 21.54 -0.74
C MET A 400 -11.52 20.06 -0.85
N SER A 401 -10.73 19.23 -0.18
CA SER A 401 -11.03 17.81 0.00
C SER A 401 -11.04 17.49 1.49
N ILE A 402 -12.10 16.82 1.96
CA ILE A 402 -12.24 16.33 3.33
C ILE A 402 -12.10 14.81 3.29
N THR A 403 -11.08 14.27 3.96
CA THR A 403 -10.85 12.83 4.00
C THR A 403 -11.92 12.15 4.84
N THR A 404 -12.42 11.02 4.38
CA THR A 404 -13.51 10.28 5.02
C THR A 404 -13.15 8.83 5.33
N ASN A 405 -13.48 8.39 6.54
CA ASN A 405 -13.51 7.00 6.95
C ASN A 405 -14.72 6.32 6.28
N CYS A 406 -14.42 5.30 5.49
CA CYS A 406 -15.40 4.54 4.71
C CYS A 406 -15.86 3.27 5.42
N ASP A 407 -15.55 3.13 6.71
CA ASP A 407 -15.97 1.96 7.48
C ASP A 407 -17.51 1.90 7.51
N PRO A 408 -18.13 0.83 6.96
CA PRO A 408 -19.57 0.67 6.96
C PRO A 408 -20.17 0.61 8.37
N ASP A 409 -19.36 0.25 9.37
CA ASP A 409 -19.77 0.00 10.74
C ASP A 409 -19.74 1.29 11.61
N LEU A 410 -19.38 2.46 11.05
CA LEU A 410 -19.46 3.74 11.77
C LEU A 410 -20.89 4.06 12.20
N GLU A 411 -21.04 4.54 13.44
CA GLU A 411 -22.34 4.93 13.98
C GLU A 411 -23.03 6.02 13.14
N GLY A 412 -24.34 5.86 12.95
CA GLY A 412 -25.17 6.83 12.24
C GLY A 412 -25.09 6.74 10.70
N TYR A 413 -25.55 7.80 10.03
CA TYR A 413 -25.43 7.91 8.58
C TYR A 413 -23.99 8.27 8.22
N ASN A 414 -23.35 7.48 7.36
CA ASN A 414 -21.91 7.61 7.07
C ASN A 414 -21.60 7.60 5.56
N ARG A 415 -20.34 7.89 5.18
CA ARG A 415 -19.91 8.02 3.79
C ARG A 415 -20.14 6.75 2.99
N TYR A 416 -19.92 5.57 3.58
CA TYR A 416 -20.21 4.29 2.94
C TYR A 416 -21.70 4.18 2.56
N GLN A 417 -22.60 4.53 3.48
CA GLN A 417 -24.04 4.47 3.23
C GLN A 417 -24.47 5.45 2.13
N TYR A 418 -23.95 6.68 2.14
CA TYR A 418 -24.20 7.64 1.05
C TYR A 418 -23.71 7.12 -0.29
N VAL A 419 -22.45 6.69 -0.38
CA VAL A 419 -21.87 6.18 -1.63
C VAL A 419 -22.68 5.01 -2.16
N ARG A 420 -23.07 4.08 -1.28
CA ARG A 420 -23.92 2.96 -1.66
C ARG A 420 -25.27 3.44 -2.20
N GLN A 421 -25.97 4.28 -1.44
CA GLN A 421 -27.34 4.71 -1.73
C GLN A 421 -27.45 5.64 -2.95
N ASP A 422 -26.53 6.58 -3.09
CA ASP A 422 -26.64 7.71 -4.01
C ASP A 422 -25.74 7.57 -5.24
N GLU A 423 -24.72 6.71 -5.21
CA GLU A 423 -23.82 6.48 -6.35
C GLU A 423 -23.96 5.05 -6.91
N ILE A 424 -23.83 4.03 -6.06
CA ILE A 424 -23.73 2.64 -6.51
C ILE A 424 -25.09 2.00 -6.85
N GLU A 425 -26.07 2.05 -5.94
CA GLU A 425 -27.38 1.43 -6.17
C GLU A 425 -28.14 2.03 -7.37
N PRO A 426 -28.12 3.37 -7.62
CA PRO A 426 -28.67 3.95 -8.83
C PRO A 426 -27.98 3.41 -10.09
N ALA A 427 -26.64 3.33 -10.10
CA ALA A 427 -25.89 2.76 -11.21
C ALA A 427 -26.29 1.31 -11.49
N LYS A 428 -26.44 0.47 -10.45
CA LYS A 428 -26.90 -0.92 -10.59
C LYS A 428 -28.31 -1.01 -11.19
N ASN A 429 -29.22 -0.17 -10.72
CA ASN A 429 -30.61 -0.13 -11.20
C ASN A 429 -30.66 0.24 -12.69
N GLU A 430 -29.87 1.23 -13.12
CA GLU A 430 -29.72 1.57 -14.54
C GLU A 430 -29.12 0.40 -15.35
N CYS A 431 -28.11 -0.27 -14.80
CA CYS A 431 -27.54 -1.44 -15.46
C CYS A 431 -28.56 -2.60 -15.60
N GLY A 432 -29.62 -2.66 -14.79
CA GLY A 432 -30.56 -3.78 -14.72
C GLY A 432 -29.98 -5.01 -14.02
N TRP A 433 -28.94 -4.83 -13.18
CA TRP A 433 -28.30 -5.91 -12.44
C TRP A 433 -28.95 -6.06 -11.06
N TYR A 434 -29.85 -7.03 -10.94
CA TYR A 434 -30.22 -7.60 -9.63
C TYR A 434 -29.18 -8.66 -9.28
N LEU A 435 -28.31 -8.39 -8.30
CA LEU A 435 -27.49 -9.45 -7.70
C LEU A 435 -28.40 -10.28 -6.76
N PHE A 436 -28.35 -11.60 -6.94
CA PHE A 436 -28.80 -12.59 -5.95
C PHE A 436 -27.86 -12.63 -4.76
#